data_AF-A0A5Q2VV76-F1
#
_entry.id   AF-A0A5Q2VV76-F1
#
_cell.length_a   1.000
_cell.length_b   1.000
_cell.length_c   1.000
_cell.angle_alpha   90.00
_cell.angle_beta   90.00
_cell.angle_gamma   90.00
#
_symmetry.space_group_name_H-M   'P 1'
#
loop_
_entity.id
_entity.type
_entity.pdbx_description
1 polymer ?
#
loop_
_entity_poly.entity_id
_entity_poly.type
_entity_poly.pdbx_seq_one_letter_code
_entity_poly.pdbx_strand_id
1 'polypeptide(L)'
;MKSPFLAARKAFEERKVALLANFYTNVVFRNDLDSGHANYILSLMESLTYRQLTGIFIIGSGELSNMVRARDFRGGEALEPLQVGVLFELYQLVRLDLVADSGASYILGVADINPSQLRLQGTGAELFNLMRPLALDFDEYGYFINAFRRDFLNSQ
;
A
#
# COMPACT_ATOMS: atom_id res chain seq x y z
N MET A 1 -2.84 -1.61 -33.48
CA MET A 1 -3.94 -1.95 -32.54
C MET A 1 -3.33 -2.01 -31.14
N LYS A 2 -3.64 -1.07 -30.23
CA LYS A 2 -3.20 -1.20 -28.83
C LYS A 2 -3.97 -2.39 -28.23
N SER A 3 -3.30 -3.33 -27.57
CA SER A 3 -4.01 -4.47 -26.97
C SER A 3 -4.99 -3.98 -25.89
N PRO A 4 -6.18 -4.59 -25.75
CA PRO A 4 -7.14 -4.24 -24.70
C PRO A 4 -6.50 -4.21 -23.30
N PHE A 5 -5.54 -5.10 -23.05
CA PHE A 5 -4.74 -5.13 -21.82
C PHE A 5 -3.94 -3.85 -21.58
N LEU A 6 -3.28 -3.30 -22.61
CA LEU A 6 -2.50 -2.06 -22.47
C LEU A 6 -3.41 -0.86 -22.18
N ALA A 7 -4.61 -0.83 -22.77
CA ALA A 7 -5.62 0.18 -22.48
C ALA A 7 -6.12 0.06 -21.03
N ALA A 8 -6.44 -1.15 -20.57
CA ALA A 8 -6.85 -1.41 -19.18
C ALA A 8 -5.77 -1.01 -18.16
N ARG A 9 -4.51 -1.39 -18.41
CA ARG A 9 -3.37 -1.00 -17.56
C ARG A 9 -3.22 0.52 -17.47
N LYS A 10 -3.36 1.22 -18.60
CA LYS A 10 -3.27 2.68 -18.63
C LYS A 10 -4.40 3.34 -17.85
N ALA A 11 -5.64 2.89 -18.07
CA ALA A 11 -6.81 3.39 -17.35
C ALA A 11 -6.68 3.19 -15.83
N PHE A 12 -6.11 2.05 -15.41
CA PHE A 12 -5.85 1.79 -14.00
C PHE A 12 -4.82 2.77 -13.41
N GLU A 13 -3.73 3.02 -14.11
CA GLU A 13 -2.70 3.98 -13.68
C GLU A 13 -3.15 5.44 -13.74
N GLU A 14 -4.08 5.79 -14.63
CA GLU A 14 -4.68 7.13 -14.73
C GLU A 14 -5.43 7.54 -13.45
N ARG A 15 -5.78 6.57 -12.59
CA ARG A 15 -6.40 6.84 -11.28
C ARG A 15 -5.47 7.59 -10.32
N LYS A 16 -4.16 7.58 -10.56
CA LYS A 16 -3.19 8.42 -9.84
C LYS A 16 -3.45 9.92 -10.01
N VAL A 17 -4.16 10.35 -11.06
CA VAL A 17 -4.46 11.78 -11.29
C VAL A 17 -5.22 12.39 -10.11
N ALA A 18 -6.17 11.67 -9.53
CA ALA A 18 -6.89 12.13 -8.35
C ALA A 18 -5.96 12.28 -7.12
N LEU A 19 -5.03 11.34 -6.96
CA LEU A 19 -4.04 11.37 -5.87
C LEU A 19 -3.05 12.53 -6.04
N LEU A 20 -2.67 12.86 -7.28
CA LEU A 20 -1.84 14.03 -7.60
C LEU A 20 -2.56 15.32 -7.24
N ALA A 21 -3.85 15.42 -7.53
CA ALA A 21 -4.65 16.59 -7.15
C ALA A 21 -4.68 16.77 -5.62
N ASN A 22 -4.80 15.69 -4.86
CA ASN A 22 -4.71 15.72 -3.40
C ASN A 22 -3.33 16.21 -2.93
N PHE A 23 -2.26 15.68 -3.53
CA PHE A 23 -0.89 16.09 -3.22
C PHE A 23 -0.71 17.60 -3.38
N TYR A 24 -1.05 18.14 -4.56
CA TYR A 24 -0.91 19.58 -4.82
C TYR A 24 -1.75 20.43 -3.87
N THR A 25 -2.97 19.99 -3.56
CA THR A 25 -3.84 20.69 -2.61
C THR A 25 -3.23 20.69 -1.21
N ASN A 26 -2.77 19.55 -0.72
CA ASN A 26 -2.27 19.40 0.65
C ASN A 26 -0.91 20.07 0.85
N VAL A 27 0.00 20.01 -0.14
CA VAL A 27 1.32 20.64 -0.04
C VAL A 27 1.22 22.16 0.12
N VAL A 28 0.26 22.83 -0.54
CA VAL A 28 0.08 24.29 -0.43
C VAL A 28 -0.23 24.74 1.00
N PHE A 29 -0.76 23.86 1.85
CA PHE A 29 -1.07 24.16 3.25
C PHE A 29 0.01 23.70 4.24
N ARG A 30 1.14 23.16 3.77
CA ARG A 30 2.23 22.63 4.61
C ARG A 30 3.38 23.64 4.68
N ASN A 31 3.56 24.25 5.85
CA ASN A 31 4.65 25.22 6.10
C ASN A 31 5.97 24.55 6.51
N ASP A 32 5.95 23.26 6.78
CA ASP A 32 7.07 22.45 7.23
C ASP A 32 7.75 21.66 6.11
N LEU A 33 7.22 21.74 4.87
CA LEU A 33 7.79 21.10 3.69
C LEU A 33 8.44 22.13 2.77
N ASP A 34 9.74 21.95 2.50
CA ASP A 34 10.41 22.70 1.45
C ASP A 34 10.14 22.09 0.06
N SER A 35 10.40 22.88 -0.99
CA SER A 35 10.15 22.47 -2.37
C SER A 35 10.95 21.24 -2.82
N GLY A 36 12.17 21.05 -2.28
CA GLY A 36 13.00 19.90 -2.57
C GLY A 36 12.39 18.62 -1.99
N HIS A 37 11.97 18.66 -0.73
CA HIS A 37 11.28 17.54 -0.10
C HIS A 37 9.94 17.23 -0.77
N ALA A 38 9.15 18.23 -1.11
CA ALA A 38 7.91 18.04 -1.87
C ALA A 38 8.16 17.36 -3.23
N ASN A 39 9.18 17.79 -3.98
CA ASN A 39 9.55 17.17 -5.25
C ASN A 39 10.02 15.72 -5.09
N TYR A 40 10.72 15.39 -4.01
CA TYR A 40 11.09 14.02 -3.69
C TYR A 40 9.85 13.14 -3.45
N ILE A 41 8.89 13.61 -2.65
CA ILE A 41 7.64 12.88 -2.38
C ILE A 41 6.84 12.67 -3.67
N LEU A 42 6.75 13.71 -4.52
CA LEU A 42 6.08 13.62 -5.82
C LEU A 42 6.74 12.57 -6.72
N SER A 43 8.07 12.60 -6.83
CA SER A 43 8.83 11.62 -7.64
C SER A 43 8.65 10.19 -7.14
N LEU A 44 8.62 10.01 -5.81
CA LEU A 44 8.35 8.71 -5.21
C LEU A 44 6.94 8.22 -5.57
N MET A 45 5.92 9.06 -5.44
CA MET A 45 4.55 8.71 -5.83
C MET A 45 4.45 8.28 -7.29
N GLU A 46 5.07 9.02 -8.21
CA GLU A 46 5.03 8.71 -9.63
C GLU A 46 5.63 7.32 -9.93
N SER A 47 6.63 6.91 -9.15
CA SER A 47 7.30 5.61 -9.28
C SER A 47 6.49 4.41 -8.76
N LEU A 48 5.60 4.62 -7.78
CA LEU A 48 4.77 3.56 -7.17
C LEU A 48 3.56 3.27 -8.04
N THR A 49 3.11 2.02 -8.18
CA THR A 49 1.86 1.70 -8.91
C THR A 49 0.62 2.26 -8.18
N TYR A 50 -0.51 2.38 -8.88
CA TYR A 50 -1.75 2.80 -8.21
C TYR A 50 -2.16 1.83 -7.08
N ARG A 51 -1.89 0.53 -7.25
CA ARG A 51 -2.18 -0.49 -6.24
C ARG A 51 -1.28 -0.36 -5.02
N GLN A 52 0.01 -0.07 -5.21
CA GLN A 52 0.94 0.22 -4.12
C GLN A 52 0.51 1.44 -3.30
N LEU A 53 0.09 2.53 -3.96
CA LEU A 53 -0.47 3.71 -3.30
C LEU A 53 -1.73 3.35 -2.51
N THR A 54 -2.59 2.50 -3.08
CA THR A 54 -3.78 2.00 -2.37
C THR A 54 -3.39 1.18 -1.14
N GLY A 55 -2.36 0.34 -1.23
CA GLY A 55 -1.81 -0.38 -0.08
C GLY A 55 -1.34 0.57 1.04
N ILE A 56 -0.67 1.68 0.70
CA ILE A 56 -0.31 2.73 1.66
C ILE A 56 -1.56 3.29 2.35
N PHE A 57 -2.62 3.57 1.61
CA PHE A 57 -3.84 4.14 2.20
C PHE A 57 -4.60 3.15 3.09
N ILE A 58 -4.63 1.87 2.72
CA ILE A 58 -5.25 0.81 3.53
C ILE A 58 -4.46 0.58 4.83
N ILE A 59 -3.13 0.59 4.76
CA ILE A 59 -2.29 0.48 5.97
C ILE A 59 -2.46 1.73 6.84
N GLY A 60 -2.44 2.92 6.25
CA GLY A 60 -2.56 4.18 6.95
C GLY A 60 -3.93 4.45 7.58
N SER A 61 -5.00 3.80 7.09
CA SER A 61 -6.34 3.92 7.70
C SER A 61 -6.43 3.21 9.06
N GLY A 62 -5.53 2.27 9.35
CA GLY A 62 -5.53 1.47 10.58
C GLY A 62 -6.56 0.34 10.62
N GLU A 63 -7.37 0.19 9.58
CA GLU A 63 -8.47 -0.79 9.53
C GLU A 63 -7.97 -2.24 9.40
N LEU A 64 -6.75 -2.45 8.90
CA LEU A 64 -6.19 -3.79 8.68
C LEU A 64 -6.11 -4.62 9.95
N SER A 65 -5.67 -4.03 11.06
CA SER A 65 -5.30 -4.74 12.29
C SER A 65 -6.34 -5.76 12.77
N ASN A 66 -7.63 -5.50 12.54
CA ASN A 66 -8.75 -6.33 12.99
C ASN A 66 -9.45 -7.15 11.88
N MET A 67 -8.99 -7.05 10.62
CA MET A 67 -9.69 -7.61 9.46
C MET A 67 -8.89 -8.66 8.69
N VAL A 68 -7.59 -8.76 8.97
CA VAL A 68 -6.67 -9.62 8.25
C VAL A 68 -5.89 -10.53 9.19
N ARG A 69 -5.28 -11.57 8.62
CA ARG A 69 -4.39 -12.52 9.30
C ARG A 69 -3.41 -11.80 10.24
N ALA A 70 -3.30 -12.30 11.48
CA ALA A 70 -2.47 -11.73 12.54
C ALA A 70 -1.14 -12.45 12.80
N ARG A 71 -0.67 -13.24 11.84
CA ARG A 71 0.58 -14.00 11.89
C ARG A 71 1.25 -13.97 10.53
N ASP A 72 2.56 -14.15 10.52
CA ASP A 72 3.34 -14.27 9.29
C ASP A 72 3.03 -15.56 8.51
N PHE A 73 3.68 -15.72 7.36
CA PHE A 73 3.51 -16.86 6.45
C PHE A 73 4.66 -17.87 6.55
N ARG A 74 5.54 -17.75 7.56
CA ARG A 74 6.64 -18.71 7.76
C ARG A 74 6.07 -20.07 8.16
N GLY A 75 6.68 -21.13 7.64
CA GLY A 75 6.30 -22.51 7.95
C GLY A 75 4.90 -22.92 7.48
N GLY A 76 4.22 -22.07 6.68
CA GLY A 76 2.89 -22.33 6.14
C GLY A 76 2.89 -23.10 4.82
N GLU A 77 1.67 -23.42 4.35
CA GLU A 77 1.42 -23.96 3.02
C GLU A 77 1.77 -22.95 1.90
N ALA A 78 1.75 -23.41 0.65
CA ALA A 78 2.03 -22.57 -0.51
C ALA A 78 1.11 -21.33 -0.55
N LEU A 79 1.69 -20.17 -0.86
CA LEU A 79 0.94 -18.93 -1.01
C LEU A 79 -0.08 -19.05 -2.15
N GLU A 80 -1.32 -18.69 -1.88
CA GLU A 80 -2.36 -18.58 -2.90
C GLU A 80 -1.99 -17.47 -3.91
N PRO A 81 -2.39 -17.58 -5.19
CA PRO A 81 -2.03 -16.59 -6.22
C PRO A 81 -2.36 -15.13 -5.84
N LEU A 82 -3.48 -14.93 -5.14
CA LEU A 82 -3.89 -13.61 -4.64
C LEU A 82 -2.93 -13.08 -3.56
N GLN A 83 -2.50 -13.96 -2.64
CA GLN A 83 -1.52 -13.62 -1.60
C GLN A 83 -0.18 -13.26 -2.23
N VAL A 84 0.28 -14.01 -3.24
CA VAL A 84 1.52 -13.71 -3.96
C VAL A 84 1.47 -12.29 -4.54
N GLY A 85 0.39 -11.91 -5.23
CA GLY A 85 0.25 -10.57 -5.79
C GLY A 85 0.40 -9.46 -4.73
N VAL A 86 -0.39 -9.54 -3.66
CA VAL A 86 -0.40 -8.50 -2.61
C VAL A 86 0.90 -8.47 -1.81
N LEU A 87 1.41 -9.64 -1.39
CA LEU A 87 2.62 -9.72 -0.56
C LEU A 87 3.86 -9.18 -1.27
N PHE A 88 4.01 -9.47 -2.57
CA PHE A 88 5.15 -8.96 -3.33
C PHE A 88 5.08 -7.45 -3.55
N GLU A 89 3.90 -6.89 -3.78
CA GLU A 89 3.72 -5.44 -3.86
C GLU A 89 4.00 -4.76 -2.51
N LEU A 90 3.54 -5.34 -1.40
CA LEU A 90 3.84 -4.86 -0.06
C LEU A 90 5.32 -4.95 0.28
N TYR A 91 5.98 -6.04 -0.11
CA TYR A 91 7.41 -6.19 0.13
C TYR A 91 8.23 -5.14 -0.64
N GLN A 92 7.78 -4.69 -1.81
CA GLN A 92 8.40 -3.55 -2.48
C GLN A 92 8.27 -2.25 -1.67
N LEU A 93 7.12 -2.01 -1.02
CA LEU A 93 6.94 -0.86 -0.13
C LEU A 93 7.82 -0.95 1.12
N VAL A 94 8.01 -2.16 1.66
CA VAL A 94 8.96 -2.41 2.75
C VAL A 94 10.39 -2.10 2.32
N ARG A 95 10.81 -2.55 1.13
CA ARG A 95 12.16 -2.27 0.58
C ARG A 95 12.44 -0.80 0.30
N LEU A 96 11.40 0.01 0.15
CA LEU A 96 11.48 1.46 0.00
C LEU A 96 11.40 2.19 1.35
N ASP A 97 11.40 1.47 2.47
CA ASP A 97 11.24 2.01 3.84
C ASP A 97 9.95 2.82 4.01
N LEU A 98 8.87 2.46 3.31
CA LEU A 98 7.55 3.10 3.43
C LEU A 98 6.63 2.37 4.39
N VAL A 99 6.83 1.07 4.53
CA VAL A 99 6.05 0.16 5.37
C VAL A 99 6.98 -0.62 6.28
N ALA A 100 6.57 -0.83 7.52
CA ALA A 100 7.28 -1.65 8.50
C ALA A 100 6.31 -2.51 9.31
N ASP A 101 6.88 -3.41 10.10
CA ASP A 101 6.17 -4.16 11.13
C ASP A 101 6.14 -3.35 12.46
N SER A 102 5.03 -3.40 13.19
CA SER A 102 4.89 -2.80 14.52
C SER A 102 5.54 -3.59 15.65
N GLY A 103 5.71 -4.90 15.49
CA GLY A 103 6.29 -5.83 16.46
C GLY A 103 7.81 -5.91 16.48
N ALA A 104 8.53 -4.91 15.93
CA ALA A 104 9.98 -4.82 15.90
C ALA A 104 10.71 -6.01 15.21
N SER A 105 9.99 -6.79 14.40
CA SER A 105 10.56 -7.87 13.60
C SER A 105 11.03 -7.36 12.24
N TYR A 106 12.16 -7.85 11.76
CA TYR A 106 12.65 -7.55 10.42
C TYR A 106 11.87 -8.35 9.38
N ILE A 107 11.36 -7.68 8.35
CA ILE A 107 10.78 -8.32 7.18
C ILE A 107 11.91 -8.54 6.16
N LEU A 108 12.38 -9.78 6.01
CA LEU A 108 13.46 -10.15 5.08
C LEU A 108 12.92 -10.71 3.76
N GLY A 109 11.65 -11.07 3.73
CA GLY A 109 10.93 -11.49 2.54
C GLY A 109 9.42 -11.52 2.76
N VAL A 110 8.70 -11.90 1.70
CA VAL A 110 7.23 -11.96 1.71
C VAL A 110 6.67 -12.90 2.78
N ALA A 111 7.42 -13.94 3.16
CA ALA A 111 7.00 -14.89 4.18
C ALA A 111 6.99 -14.30 5.60
N ASP A 112 7.79 -13.24 5.84
CA ASP A 112 7.90 -12.59 7.16
C ASP A 112 6.81 -11.55 7.39
N ILE A 113 6.00 -11.23 6.37
CA ILE A 113 4.95 -10.22 6.48
C ILE A 113 3.84 -10.75 7.39
N ASN A 114 3.60 -10.05 8.50
CA ASN A 114 2.38 -10.17 9.29
C ASN A 114 1.40 -9.05 8.90
N PRO A 115 0.33 -9.35 8.13
CA PRO A 115 -0.56 -8.31 7.59
C PRO A 115 -1.19 -7.40 8.64
N SER A 116 -1.53 -7.92 9.82
CA SER A 116 -2.16 -7.12 10.89
C SER A 116 -1.20 -6.19 11.63
N GLN A 117 0.11 -6.40 11.50
CA GLN A 117 1.17 -5.62 12.15
C GLN A 117 1.82 -4.62 11.19
N LEU A 118 1.34 -4.51 9.94
CA LEU A 118 1.85 -3.53 9.01
C LEU A 118 1.48 -2.12 9.44
N ARG A 119 2.46 -1.22 9.38
CA ARG A 119 2.30 0.20 9.63
C ARG A 119 3.10 1.02 8.64
N LEU A 120 2.65 2.26 8.41
CA LEU A 120 3.43 3.23 7.66
C LEU A 120 4.60 3.74 8.50
N GLN A 121 5.72 4.06 7.84
CA GLN A 121 6.86 4.71 8.46
C GLN A 121 7.47 5.73 7.51
N GLY A 122 8.24 6.67 8.07
CA GLY A 122 8.98 7.69 7.30
C GLY A 122 8.14 8.33 6.21
N THR A 123 8.65 8.30 4.98
CA THR A 123 8.00 8.87 3.79
C THR A 123 6.68 8.18 3.45
N GLY A 124 6.44 6.93 3.87
CA GLY A 124 5.15 6.27 3.68
C GLY A 124 4.00 6.99 4.41
N ALA A 125 4.28 7.51 5.62
CA ALA A 125 3.30 8.29 6.37
C ALA A 125 3.05 9.68 5.74
N GLU A 126 4.09 10.32 5.22
CA GLU A 126 3.95 11.58 4.47
C GLU A 126 3.15 11.39 3.18
N LEU A 127 3.42 10.33 2.40
CA LEU A 127 2.63 9.98 1.22
C LEU A 127 1.15 9.82 1.58
N PHE A 128 0.84 9.10 2.65
CA PHE A 128 -0.53 8.95 3.13
C PHE A 128 -1.17 10.30 3.43
N ASN A 129 -0.52 11.14 4.23
CA ASN A 129 -1.07 12.43 4.65
C ASN A 129 -1.31 13.38 3.48
N LEU A 130 -0.40 13.39 2.50
CA LEU A 130 -0.47 14.31 1.36
C LEU A 130 -1.39 13.81 0.24
N MET A 131 -1.62 12.50 0.12
CA MET A 131 -2.33 11.95 -1.06
C MET A 131 -3.65 11.26 -0.74
N ARG A 132 -3.97 11.03 0.55
CA ARG A 132 -5.14 10.25 0.95
C ARG A 132 -6.40 10.67 0.20
N PRO A 133 -7.12 9.73 -0.44
CA PRO A 133 -8.37 10.04 -1.08
C PRO A 133 -9.48 10.25 -0.04
N LEU A 134 -10.54 10.94 -0.42
CA LEU A 134 -11.75 11.09 0.42
C LEU A 134 -12.45 9.75 0.68
N ALA A 135 -12.35 8.82 -0.28
CA ALA A 135 -12.85 7.46 -0.18
C ALA A 135 -11.86 6.51 -0.86
N LEU A 136 -11.63 5.35 -0.24
CA LEU A 136 -10.88 4.27 -0.88
C LEU A 136 -11.75 3.62 -1.95
N ASP A 137 -11.10 3.12 -2.99
CA ASP A 137 -11.77 2.24 -3.93
C ASP A 137 -12.14 0.92 -3.24
N PHE A 138 -13.43 0.62 -3.21
CA PHE A 138 -13.96 -0.61 -2.63
C PHE A 138 -13.41 -1.87 -3.28
N ASP A 139 -13.12 -1.85 -4.59
CA ASP A 139 -12.60 -3.02 -5.29
C ASP A 139 -11.17 -3.35 -4.86
N GLU A 140 -10.30 -2.34 -4.79
CA GLU A 140 -8.91 -2.51 -4.34
C GLU A 140 -8.83 -2.83 -2.84
N TYR A 141 -9.69 -2.21 -2.03
CA TYR A 141 -9.84 -2.57 -0.63
C TYR A 141 -10.24 -4.04 -0.49
N GLY A 142 -11.26 -4.48 -1.23
CA GLY A 142 -11.71 -5.86 -1.26
C GLY A 142 -10.60 -6.82 -1.70
N TYR A 143 -9.87 -6.48 -2.77
CA TYR A 143 -8.73 -7.27 -3.26
C TYR A 143 -7.69 -7.48 -2.16
N PHE A 144 -7.30 -6.41 -1.47
CA PHE A 144 -6.28 -6.44 -0.41
C PHE A 144 -6.75 -7.23 0.82
N ILE A 145 -7.95 -6.94 1.33
CA ILE A 145 -8.49 -7.64 2.51
C ILE A 145 -8.68 -9.13 2.21
N ASN A 146 -9.25 -9.47 1.05
CA ASN A 146 -9.53 -10.86 0.70
C ASN A 146 -8.26 -11.70 0.52
N ALA A 147 -7.12 -11.10 0.19
CA ALA A 147 -5.83 -11.80 0.17
C ALA A 147 -5.47 -12.40 1.53
N PHE A 148 -5.94 -11.81 2.63
CA PHE A 148 -5.56 -12.19 4.00
C PHE A 148 -6.75 -12.66 4.86
N ARG A 149 -7.99 -12.54 4.36
CA ARG A 149 -9.22 -12.79 5.13
C ARG A 149 -9.51 -14.27 5.40
N ARG A 150 -9.24 -15.17 4.45
CA ARG A 150 -9.51 -16.61 4.62
C ARG A 150 -8.71 -17.20 5.78
N ASP A 151 -7.50 -16.72 5.98
CA ASP A 151 -6.62 -17.15 7.06
C ASP A 151 -6.98 -16.52 8.41
N PHE A 152 -7.56 -15.33 8.42
CA PHE A 152 -8.06 -14.67 9.64
C PHE A 152 -9.15 -15.51 10.31
N LEU A 153 -10.12 -16.02 9.54
CA LEU A 153 -11.20 -16.86 10.06
C LEU A 153 -10.72 -18.21 10.61
N ASN A 154 -9.55 -18.69 10.18
CA ASN A 154 -8.95 -19.94 10.63
C ASN A 154 -7.87 -19.76 11.72
N SER A 155 -7.63 -18.53 12.18
CA SER A 155 -6.63 -18.20 13.21
C SER A 155 -7.21 -17.52 14.45
N GLN A 156 -8.54 -17.40 14.52
CA GLN A 156 -9.31 -17.17 15.75
C GLN A 156 -9.62 -18.50 16.42
#